data_AF-N1JPK3-F1
#
_entry.id   AF-N1JPK3-F1
#
_cell.length_a   1.000
_cell.length_b   1.000
_cell.length_c   1.000
_cell.angle_alpha   90.00
_cell.angle_beta   90.00
_cell.angle_gamma   90.00
#
_symmetry.space_group_name_H-M   'P 1'
#
loop_
_entity.id
_entity.type
_entity.pdbx_description
1 polymer ?
#
loop_
_entity_poly.entity_id
_entity_poly.type
_entity_poly.pdbx_seq_one_letter_code
_entity_poly.pdbx_strand_id
1 'polypeptide(L)'
;MTCVIAVLLTSVARLVITSSKPLDSYYGVYVMPKANEFPVPLDHHRIHMSASRVAGPGTFVVAYCSIQHRQRRIIHIVTRGRARVTQDPDEATSSYLEAESACFKSISRGFTPESTAVPLSRLNNGKCTHRLVAGLAFKGVIGIVGEFSCFAPLQKYQPVQVNADIPFDLQNFLSGGVLLRGEDRASNKQALVWFQGHLHLLKQTLTNTNGYHSWSPITSIGNEIHNGDVITNFIYENLPSLGEFTKIMGDFKNLMKHLEFQRSAHSSIDAKRSMDSSIYANVGDYLEDVCPLEVGLNEERCARIANLPDYLKDEAASKGLLCQAKSRYFTRSSRRTECIFRPAVLERAKFVSGRWQAARRLKKMLVVPPQSSWRENAERFGKVHGRGTMCETPA
;
A
#
# COMPACT_ATOMS: atom_id res chain seq x y z
N MET A 1 3.47 13.40 7.22
CA MET A 1 2.61 12.26 7.60
C MET A 1 3.27 11.04 6.95
N THR A 2 3.07 9.84 7.47
CA THR A 2 3.68 8.65 6.87
C THR A 2 2.67 7.55 6.70
N CYS A 3 2.67 6.92 5.52
CA CYS A 3 1.85 5.77 5.21
C CYS A 3 2.72 4.61 4.75
N VAL A 4 2.24 3.39 4.98
CA VAL A 4 2.71 2.18 4.33
C VAL A 4 1.52 1.46 3.70
N ILE A 5 1.77 0.78 2.59
CA ILE A 5 0.77 0.01 1.89
C ILE A 5 0.99 -1.46 2.22
N ALA A 6 -0.11 -2.17 2.43
CA ALA A 6 -0.12 -3.61 2.58
C ALA A 6 -0.95 -4.25 1.47
N VAL A 7 -0.40 -5.28 0.85
CA VAL A 7 -1.04 -6.06 -0.21
C VAL A 7 -1.16 -7.50 0.27
N LEU A 8 -2.38 -8.01 0.38
CA LEU A 8 -2.67 -9.36 0.86
C LEU A 8 -3.11 -10.25 -0.29
N LEU A 9 -2.37 -11.34 -0.53
CA LEU A 9 -2.81 -12.46 -1.36
C LEU A 9 -3.44 -13.53 -0.48
N THR A 10 -4.75 -13.70 -0.61
CA THR A 10 -5.53 -14.58 0.28
C THR A 10 -5.32 -16.07 -0.01
N SER A 11 -4.93 -16.45 -1.22
CA SER A 11 -4.78 -17.88 -1.59
C SER A 11 -3.67 -18.58 -0.80
N VAL A 12 -2.63 -17.84 -0.42
CA VAL A 12 -1.44 -18.36 0.29
C VAL A 12 -1.14 -17.57 1.57
N ALA A 13 -2.12 -16.81 2.07
CA ALA A 13 -2.00 -16.00 3.28
C ALA A 13 -0.72 -15.14 3.33
N ARG A 14 -0.48 -14.37 2.26
CA ARG A 14 0.77 -13.64 2.08
C ARG A 14 0.56 -12.14 2.08
N LEU A 15 1.31 -11.44 2.93
CA LEU A 15 1.26 -9.99 3.08
C LEU A 15 2.55 -9.35 2.58
N VAL A 16 2.46 -8.50 1.56
CA VAL A 16 3.54 -7.59 1.18
C VAL A 16 3.31 -6.25 1.86
N ILE A 17 4.35 -5.70 2.49
CA ILE A 17 4.39 -4.32 2.98
C ILE A 17 5.32 -3.53 2.08
N THR A 18 4.82 -2.43 1.54
CA THR A 18 5.55 -1.55 0.64
C THR A 18 5.37 -0.09 1.01
N SER A 19 6.39 0.74 0.79
CA SER A 19 6.25 2.19 0.90
C SER A 19 7.23 2.92 0.02
N SER A 20 6.76 4.01 -0.58
CA SER A 20 7.56 4.99 -1.30
C SER A 20 8.00 6.10 -0.34
N LYS A 21 9.31 6.29 -0.26
CA LYS A 21 9.93 7.46 0.37
C LYS A 21 11.30 7.66 -0.28
N PRO A 22 11.65 8.89 -0.71
CA PRO A 22 12.97 9.15 -1.26
C PRO A 22 14.06 8.66 -0.30
N LEU A 23 14.95 7.80 -0.81
CA LEU A 23 16.10 7.19 -0.10
C LEU A 23 15.77 6.19 1.03
N ASP A 24 14.50 5.90 1.30
CA ASP A 24 14.08 5.04 2.43
C ASP A 24 12.81 4.26 2.05
N SER A 25 12.72 3.83 0.78
CA SER A 25 11.65 2.94 0.35
C SER A 25 11.76 1.60 1.08
N TYR A 26 10.64 0.91 1.21
CA TYR A 26 10.61 -0.36 1.91
C TYR A 26 9.83 -1.38 1.12
N TYR A 27 10.32 -2.61 1.15
CA TYR A 27 9.63 -3.77 0.65
C TYR A 27 9.92 -4.98 1.57
N GLY A 28 8.85 -5.66 1.98
CA GLY A 28 8.97 -6.88 2.79
C GLY A 28 7.75 -7.77 2.64
N VAL A 29 7.98 -9.08 2.70
CA VAL A 29 6.93 -10.10 2.55
C VAL A 29 6.81 -10.88 3.86
N TYR A 30 5.58 -11.17 4.27
CA TYR A 30 5.26 -11.76 5.57
C TYR A 30 4.18 -12.83 5.43
N VAL A 31 4.27 -13.87 6.26
CA VAL A 31 3.22 -14.88 6.39
C VAL A 31 2.12 -14.35 7.29
N MET A 32 0.88 -14.56 6.89
CA MET A 32 -0.29 -14.23 7.68
C MET A 32 -0.85 -15.48 8.39
N PRO A 33 -1.10 -15.43 9.71
CA PRO A 33 -1.77 -16.52 10.42
C PRO A 33 -3.18 -16.79 9.90
N LYS A 34 -3.84 -15.75 9.38
CA LYS A 34 -5.17 -15.82 8.79
C LYS A 34 -5.13 -15.28 7.37
N ALA A 35 -5.58 -16.09 6.43
CA ALA A 35 -5.54 -15.78 5.00
C ALA A 35 -6.40 -14.56 4.58
N ASN A 36 -7.47 -14.28 5.33
CA ASN A 36 -8.52 -13.34 4.92
C ASN A 36 -8.63 -12.11 5.82
N GLU A 37 -7.59 -11.77 6.59
CA GLU A 37 -7.64 -10.64 7.51
C GLU A 37 -6.36 -9.82 7.44
N PHE A 38 -6.50 -8.51 7.35
CA PHE A 38 -5.40 -7.58 7.55
C PHE A 38 -5.13 -7.35 9.04
N PRO A 39 -3.88 -7.05 9.45
CA PRO A 39 -3.58 -6.63 10.82
C PRO A 39 -4.32 -5.34 11.20
N VAL A 40 -5.30 -5.42 12.09
CA VAL A 40 -6.01 -4.22 12.57
C VAL A 40 -5.23 -3.57 13.72
N PRO A 41 -4.75 -2.32 13.60
CA PRO A 41 -4.06 -1.64 14.68
C PRO A 41 -5.04 -1.30 15.81
N LEU A 42 -4.61 -1.47 17.06
CA LEU A 42 -5.31 -0.97 18.24
C LEU A 42 -5.29 0.58 18.27
N ASP A 43 -6.29 1.19 18.91
CA ASP A 43 -6.44 2.65 18.93
C ASP A 43 -5.20 3.38 19.48
N HIS A 44 -4.58 2.84 20.52
CA HIS A 44 -3.37 3.38 21.13
C HIS A 44 -2.13 3.31 20.23
N HIS A 45 -2.16 2.54 19.14
CA HIS A 45 -1.11 2.55 18.13
C HIS A 45 -1.17 3.77 17.21
N ARG A 46 -2.25 4.56 17.26
CA ARG A 46 -2.34 5.86 16.54
C ARG A 46 -2.07 5.72 15.03
N ILE A 47 -2.56 4.63 14.47
CA ILE A 47 -2.51 4.30 13.05
C ILE A 47 -3.95 4.30 12.54
N HIS A 48 -4.15 4.92 11.38
CA HIS A 48 -5.37 4.86 10.61
C HIS A 48 -5.23 3.87 9.49
N MET A 49 -6.28 3.11 9.25
CA MET A 49 -6.34 2.07 8.26
C MET A 49 -7.45 2.38 7.27
N SER A 50 -7.18 2.25 5.97
CA SER A 50 -8.24 2.33 4.95
C SER A 50 -9.25 1.19 5.11
N ALA A 51 -10.29 1.18 4.27
CA ALA A 51 -11.20 0.04 4.14
C ALA A 51 -10.43 -1.28 4.02
N SER A 52 -10.86 -2.31 4.76
CA SER A 52 -10.03 -3.49 5.05
C SER A 52 -10.75 -4.83 4.99
N ARG A 53 -12.07 -4.83 4.74
CA ARG A 53 -12.84 -6.07 4.65
C ARG A 53 -12.42 -6.87 3.42
N VAL A 54 -11.99 -8.11 3.64
CA VAL A 54 -11.62 -9.05 2.57
C VAL A 54 -12.84 -9.87 2.20
N ALA A 55 -13.40 -9.63 1.01
CA ALA A 55 -14.61 -10.28 0.53
C ALA A 55 -14.29 -11.45 -0.44
N GLY A 56 -13.65 -12.50 0.09
CA GLY A 56 -13.32 -13.72 -0.65
C GLY A 56 -11.92 -13.75 -1.28
N PRO A 57 -11.64 -14.69 -2.20
CA PRO A 57 -10.29 -14.90 -2.71
C PRO A 57 -9.78 -13.79 -3.64
N GLY A 58 -8.56 -13.31 -3.42
CA GLY A 58 -7.91 -12.36 -4.31
C GLY A 58 -6.70 -11.65 -3.73
N THR A 59 -6.38 -10.52 -4.37
CA THR A 59 -5.33 -9.61 -3.93
C THR A 59 -5.99 -8.31 -3.50
N PHE A 60 -5.86 -7.99 -2.21
CA PHE A 60 -6.47 -6.81 -1.60
C PHE A 60 -5.39 -5.86 -1.13
N VAL A 61 -5.73 -4.57 -1.04
CA VAL A 61 -4.79 -3.50 -0.72
C VAL A 61 -5.35 -2.60 0.38
N VAL A 62 -4.51 -2.28 1.35
CA VAL A 62 -4.83 -1.40 2.48
C VAL A 62 -3.70 -0.39 2.69
N ALA A 63 -4.04 0.84 3.04
CA ALA A 63 -3.10 1.84 3.53
C ALA A 63 -3.15 1.94 5.06
N TYR A 64 -1.97 1.95 5.69
CA TYR A 64 -1.79 2.28 7.11
C TYR A 64 -1.05 3.59 7.24
N CYS A 65 -1.68 4.60 7.82
CA CYS A 65 -1.14 5.94 7.92
C CYS A 65 -1.07 6.40 9.38
N SER A 66 -0.02 7.15 9.71
CA SER A 66 0.08 7.85 11.00
C SER A 66 0.60 9.26 10.79
N ILE A 67 0.05 10.20 11.56
CA ILE A 67 0.53 11.58 11.59
C ILE A 67 1.71 11.76 12.57
N GLN A 68 1.87 10.82 13.52
CA GLN A 68 2.88 10.82 14.60
C GLN A 68 4.00 9.80 14.38
N HIS A 69 3.72 8.63 13.81
CA HIS A 69 4.73 7.59 13.63
C HIS A 69 5.52 7.72 12.32
N ARG A 70 6.81 7.36 12.40
CA ARG A 70 7.67 7.13 11.23
C ARG A 70 7.39 5.77 10.61
N GLN A 71 7.77 5.60 9.35
CA GLN A 71 7.56 4.40 8.53
C GLN A 71 7.94 3.11 9.25
N ARG A 72 9.17 3.02 9.78
CA ARG A 72 9.67 1.83 10.50
C ARG A 72 8.77 1.41 11.67
N ARG A 73 8.19 2.38 12.39
CA ARG A 73 7.31 2.09 13.53
C ARG A 73 5.96 1.54 13.06
N ILE A 74 5.40 2.09 11.96
CA ILE A 74 4.16 1.58 11.37
C ILE A 74 4.37 0.15 10.88
N ILE A 75 5.46 -0.12 10.15
CA ILE A 75 5.82 -1.46 9.68
C ILE A 75 5.91 -2.41 10.87
N HIS A 76 6.70 -2.07 11.89
CA HIS A 76 6.87 -2.91 13.08
C HIS A 76 5.55 -3.27 13.76
N ILE A 77 4.62 -2.32 13.88
CA ILE A 77 3.30 -2.57 14.49
C ILE A 77 2.46 -3.50 13.63
N VAL A 78 2.39 -3.24 12.32
CA VAL A 78 1.58 -4.02 11.37
C VAL A 78 2.14 -5.44 11.20
N THR A 79 3.45 -5.62 11.28
CA THR A 79 4.13 -6.91 11.05
C THR A 79 4.48 -7.65 12.34
N ARG A 80 4.16 -7.11 13.52
CA ARG A 80 4.51 -7.70 14.82
C ARG A 80 4.07 -9.16 14.92
N GLY A 81 5.01 -10.04 15.31
CA GLY A 81 4.74 -11.48 15.49
C GLY A 81 4.56 -12.26 14.19
N ARG A 82 4.91 -11.70 13.03
CA ARG A 82 4.82 -12.37 11.73
C ARG A 82 6.20 -12.74 11.22
N ALA A 83 6.31 -13.96 10.73
CA ALA A 83 7.53 -14.42 10.07
C ALA A 83 7.69 -13.70 8.72
N ARG A 84 8.91 -13.24 8.46
CA ARG A 84 9.28 -12.75 7.14
C ARG A 84 9.38 -13.94 6.20
N VAL A 85 8.81 -13.81 5.01
CA VAL A 85 8.90 -14.83 3.96
C VAL A 85 10.25 -14.70 3.28
N THR A 86 10.93 -15.84 3.13
CA THR A 86 12.17 -15.96 2.33
C THR A 86 11.99 -16.86 1.10
N GLN A 87 10.86 -17.58 0.97
CA GLN A 87 10.56 -18.52 -0.13
C GLN A 87 9.04 -18.60 -0.44
N ASP A 88 8.66 -19.01 -1.66
CA ASP A 88 7.26 -19.21 -2.07
C ASP A 88 6.65 -20.50 -1.44
N PRO A 89 5.40 -20.59 -0.92
CA PRO A 89 4.91 -21.76 -0.21
C PRO A 89 4.47 -22.84 -1.22
N ASP A 90 4.09 -22.45 -2.44
CA ASP A 90 3.87 -23.37 -3.56
C ASP A 90 5.14 -24.17 -3.84
N GLU A 91 6.31 -23.52 -3.72
CA GLU A 91 7.62 -24.15 -3.88
C GLU A 91 8.06 -24.99 -2.67
N ALA A 92 7.34 -24.93 -1.55
CA ALA A 92 7.63 -25.73 -0.36
C ALA A 92 6.92 -27.09 -0.37
N THR A 93 6.11 -27.39 -1.39
CA THR A 93 5.45 -28.71 -1.52
C THR A 93 6.44 -29.80 -1.96
N SER A 94 6.33 -31.00 -1.40
CA SER A 94 7.24 -32.13 -1.72
C SER A 94 7.28 -32.43 -3.22
N SER A 95 6.12 -32.42 -3.88
CA SER A 95 6.02 -32.68 -5.32
C SER A 95 6.73 -31.62 -6.16
N TYR A 96 6.64 -30.34 -5.77
CA TYR A 96 7.38 -29.28 -6.45
C TYR A 96 8.89 -29.43 -6.27
N LEU A 97 9.34 -29.70 -5.04
CA LEU A 97 10.76 -29.89 -4.73
C LEU A 97 11.36 -31.10 -5.48
N GLU A 98 10.60 -32.19 -5.61
CA GLU A 98 11.00 -33.36 -6.40
C GLU A 98 11.12 -33.03 -7.89
N ALA A 99 10.13 -32.32 -8.45
CA ALA A 99 10.15 -31.89 -9.85
C ALA A 99 11.28 -30.90 -10.13
N GLU A 100 11.53 -29.96 -9.22
CA GLU A 100 12.61 -28.99 -9.29
C GLU A 100 13.98 -29.69 -9.26
N SER A 101 14.16 -30.65 -8.36
CA SER A 101 15.38 -31.49 -8.28
C SER A 101 15.60 -32.31 -9.55
N ALA A 102 14.53 -32.90 -10.09
CA ALA A 102 14.59 -33.64 -11.35
C ALA A 102 14.98 -32.72 -12.52
N CYS A 103 14.42 -31.50 -12.57
CA CYS A 103 14.76 -30.52 -13.58
C CYS A 103 16.23 -30.09 -13.48
N PHE A 104 16.72 -29.75 -12.29
CA PHE A 104 18.12 -29.39 -12.07
C PHE A 104 19.09 -30.49 -12.52
N LYS A 105 18.79 -31.75 -12.23
CA LYS A 105 19.57 -32.90 -12.71
C LYS A 105 19.58 -32.99 -14.24
N SER A 106 18.45 -32.69 -14.89
CA SER A 106 18.36 -32.67 -16.36
C SER A 106 19.23 -31.57 -16.96
N ILE A 107 19.21 -30.37 -16.38
CA ILE A 107 20.06 -29.24 -16.81
C ILE A 107 21.53 -29.61 -16.63
N SER A 108 21.91 -30.14 -15.46
CA SER A 108 23.29 -30.47 -15.12
C SER A 108 23.90 -31.54 -16.04
N ARG A 109 23.09 -32.49 -16.54
CA ARG A 109 23.55 -33.49 -17.52
C ARG A 109 23.80 -32.92 -18.91
N GLY A 110 23.16 -31.81 -19.25
CA GLY A 110 23.34 -31.12 -20.52
C GLY A 110 24.63 -30.28 -20.59
N PHE A 111 25.34 -30.13 -19.46
CA PHE A 111 26.61 -29.42 -19.40
C PHE A 111 27.74 -30.26 -19.97
N THR A 112 28.41 -29.72 -20.98
CA THR A 112 29.68 -30.24 -21.51
C THR A 112 30.76 -29.17 -21.33
N PRO A 113 32.06 -29.55 -21.31
CA PRO A 113 33.16 -28.58 -21.24
C PRO A 113 33.14 -27.52 -22.36
N GLU A 114 32.47 -27.84 -23.47
CA GLU A 114 32.37 -27.00 -24.69
C GLU A 114 31.14 -26.09 -24.69
N SER A 115 30.12 -26.36 -23.86
CA SER A 115 28.85 -25.62 -23.84
C SER A 115 28.65 -24.96 -22.49
N THR A 116 28.80 -23.64 -22.44
CA THR A 116 28.67 -22.85 -21.21
C THR A 116 27.23 -22.67 -20.73
N ALA A 117 26.23 -22.96 -21.58
CA ALA A 117 24.82 -22.86 -21.22
C ALA A 117 23.95 -23.88 -22.00
N VAL A 118 22.94 -24.46 -21.34
CA VAL A 118 21.97 -25.37 -21.98
C VAL A 118 20.81 -24.54 -22.58
N PRO A 119 20.46 -24.68 -23.86
CA PRO A 119 19.32 -23.96 -24.45
C PRO A 119 17.99 -24.32 -23.80
N LEU A 120 17.16 -23.32 -23.49
CA LEU A 120 15.84 -23.50 -22.89
C LEU A 120 14.91 -24.30 -23.83
N SER A 121 15.02 -24.11 -25.14
CA SER A 121 14.31 -24.89 -26.15
C SER A 121 14.52 -26.40 -26.04
N ARG A 122 15.68 -26.86 -25.53
CA ARG A 122 16.00 -28.28 -25.33
C ARG A 122 15.49 -28.84 -24.00
N LEU A 123 15.13 -27.97 -23.06
CA LEU A 123 14.65 -28.35 -21.73
C LEU A 123 13.13 -28.55 -21.68
N ASN A 124 12.39 -28.02 -22.66
CA ASN A 124 10.94 -28.11 -22.73
C ASN A 124 10.45 -29.50 -23.20
N ASN A 125 10.89 -30.57 -22.52
CA ASN A 125 10.58 -31.97 -22.80
C ASN A 125 9.62 -32.59 -21.76
N GLY A 126 8.91 -31.75 -21.01
CA GLY A 126 8.02 -32.15 -19.91
C GLY A 126 8.69 -32.34 -18.55
N LYS A 127 10.02 -32.48 -18.48
CA LYS A 127 10.76 -32.61 -17.20
C LYS A 127 11.19 -31.27 -16.61
N CYS A 128 11.40 -30.26 -17.45
CA CYS A 128 11.71 -28.90 -17.06
C CYS A 128 10.70 -27.94 -17.66
N THR A 129 9.69 -27.55 -16.89
CA THR A 129 8.80 -26.47 -17.31
C THR A 129 9.48 -25.13 -17.09
N HIS A 130 9.02 -24.11 -17.81
CA HIS A 130 9.45 -22.72 -17.62
C HIS A 130 9.35 -22.29 -16.14
N ARG A 131 8.27 -22.68 -15.44
CA ARG A 131 8.08 -22.40 -14.00
C ARG A 131 9.20 -22.99 -13.14
N LEU A 132 9.65 -24.22 -13.40
CA LEU A 132 10.73 -24.87 -12.64
C LEU A 132 12.09 -24.21 -12.93
N VAL A 133 12.37 -23.86 -14.18
CA VAL A 133 13.59 -23.14 -14.56
C VAL A 133 13.65 -21.76 -13.88
N ALA A 134 12.52 -21.06 -13.86
CA ALA A 134 12.41 -19.77 -13.18
C ALA A 134 12.58 -19.89 -11.66
N GLY A 135 12.04 -20.93 -11.02
CA GLY A 135 12.26 -21.21 -9.59
C GLY A 135 13.73 -21.44 -9.26
N LEU A 136 14.40 -22.30 -10.02
CA LEU A 136 15.85 -22.56 -9.87
C LEU A 136 16.68 -21.28 -10.06
N ALA A 137 16.33 -20.47 -11.06
CA ALA A 137 17.00 -19.20 -11.32
C ALA A 137 16.78 -18.19 -10.20
N PHE A 138 15.56 -18.08 -9.69
CA PHE A 138 15.20 -17.20 -8.59
C PHE A 138 15.96 -17.55 -7.31
N LYS A 139 16.10 -18.85 -7.01
CA LYS A 139 16.90 -19.37 -5.89
C LYS A 139 18.41 -19.22 -6.08
N GLY A 140 18.86 -18.80 -7.27
CA GLY A 140 20.28 -18.70 -7.60
C GLY A 140 20.98 -20.06 -7.68
N VAL A 141 20.25 -21.12 -8.02
CA VAL A 141 20.83 -22.46 -8.25
C VAL A 141 21.41 -22.55 -9.67
N ILE A 142 20.81 -21.84 -10.62
CA ILE A 142 21.27 -21.71 -12.01
C ILE A 142 21.34 -20.24 -12.42
N GLY A 143 22.19 -19.92 -13.38
CA GLY A 143 22.19 -18.64 -14.09
C GLY A 143 21.32 -18.71 -15.35
N ILE A 144 20.71 -17.59 -15.74
CA ILE A 144 20.02 -17.47 -17.03
C ILE A 144 20.77 -16.45 -17.89
N VAL A 145 21.15 -16.86 -19.10
CA VAL A 145 21.73 -15.98 -20.15
C VAL A 145 20.78 -15.92 -21.34
N GLY A 146 21.10 -15.10 -22.34
CA GLY A 146 20.36 -15.04 -23.61
C GLY A 146 19.40 -13.86 -23.69
N GLU A 147 18.78 -13.71 -24.87
CA GLU A 147 17.92 -12.59 -25.20
C GLU A 147 16.68 -12.51 -24.29
N PHE A 148 16.10 -13.66 -23.94
CA PHE A 148 14.87 -13.71 -23.15
C PHE A 148 15.11 -13.88 -21.64
N SER A 149 16.26 -13.46 -21.11
CA SER A 149 16.67 -13.75 -19.72
C SER A 149 16.02 -12.86 -18.64
N CYS A 150 15.17 -11.91 -19.01
CA CYS A 150 14.69 -10.86 -18.10
C CYS A 150 13.77 -11.36 -16.95
N PHE A 151 13.34 -12.63 -16.98
CA PHE A 151 12.53 -13.24 -15.92
C PHE A 151 13.34 -13.71 -14.70
N ALA A 152 14.68 -13.61 -14.77
CA ALA A 152 15.59 -14.08 -13.74
C ALA A 152 16.38 -12.94 -13.07
N PRO A 153 16.92 -13.17 -11.86
CA PRO A 153 17.80 -12.21 -11.21
C PRO A 153 19.04 -11.86 -12.05
N LEU A 154 19.49 -10.60 -11.93
CA LEU A 154 20.76 -10.15 -12.50
C LEU A 154 21.91 -10.99 -11.93
N GLN A 155 22.73 -11.53 -12.83
CA GLN A 155 23.64 -12.63 -12.52
C GLN A 155 24.67 -12.32 -11.43
N LYS A 156 24.87 -13.30 -10.56
CA LYS A 156 26.19 -13.65 -10.02
C LYS A 156 26.72 -14.81 -10.84
N TYR A 157 28.03 -14.96 -10.98
CA TYR A 157 28.63 -16.09 -11.70
C TYR A 157 28.06 -17.42 -11.17
N GLN A 158 27.33 -18.15 -12.02
CA GLN A 158 26.81 -19.48 -11.70
C GLN A 158 27.45 -20.49 -12.64
N PRO A 159 27.92 -21.65 -12.12
CA PRO A 159 28.57 -22.67 -12.93
C PRO A 159 27.60 -23.37 -13.88
N VAL A 160 26.33 -23.48 -13.49
CA VAL A 160 25.25 -24.05 -14.31
C VAL A 160 24.41 -22.91 -14.85
N GLN A 161 24.32 -22.81 -16.17
CA GLN A 161 23.60 -21.77 -16.89
C GLN A 161 22.60 -22.35 -17.92
N VAL A 162 21.49 -21.65 -18.10
CA VAL A 162 20.52 -21.92 -19.15
C VAL A 162 20.48 -20.72 -20.09
N ASN A 163 20.55 -20.97 -21.40
CA ASN A 163 20.38 -19.95 -22.41
C ASN A 163 18.89 -19.83 -22.75
N ALA A 164 18.27 -18.71 -22.38
CA ALA A 164 16.90 -18.35 -22.75
C ALA A 164 16.87 -17.94 -24.22
N ASP A 165 16.92 -18.95 -25.09
CA ASP A 165 16.93 -18.86 -26.56
C ASP A 165 15.52 -18.78 -27.18
N ILE A 166 14.49 -18.99 -26.37
CA ILE A 166 13.09 -18.84 -26.75
C ILE A 166 12.33 -17.93 -25.77
N PRO A 167 11.25 -17.27 -26.21
CA PRO A 167 10.43 -16.44 -25.34
C PRO A 167 9.86 -17.23 -24.17
N PHE A 168 9.85 -16.61 -23.00
CA PHE A 168 9.31 -17.23 -21.80
C PHE A 168 7.79 -16.97 -21.70
N ASP A 169 6.97 -18.01 -21.66
CA ASP A 169 5.52 -17.89 -21.51
C ASP A 169 5.14 -17.14 -20.21
N LEU A 170 4.38 -16.05 -20.36
CA LEU A 170 3.92 -15.21 -19.27
C LEU A 170 3.12 -16.00 -18.23
N GLN A 171 2.30 -16.97 -18.62
CA GLN A 171 1.48 -17.71 -17.64
C GLN A 171 2.34 -18.46 -16.63
N ASN A 172 3.52 -18.93 -17.04
CA ASN A 172 4.46 -19.59 -16.15
C ASN A 172 5.20 -18.62 -15.21
N PHE A 173 5.16 -17.32 -15.51
CA PHE A 173 5.63 -16.25 -14.64
C PHE A 173 4.57 -15.83 -13.61
N LEU A 174 3.29 -16.07 -13.86
CA LEU A 174 2.21 -15.56 -13.01
C LEU A 174 1.74 -16.60 -11.99
N SER A 175 1.81 -16.27 -10.70
CA SER A 175 1.15 -17.05 -9.65
C SER A 175 -0.36 -16.97 -9.86
N GLY A 176 -0.97 -18.08 -10.25
CA GLY A 176 -2.39 -18.16 -10.59
C GLY A 176 -2.76 -17.57 -11.96
N GLY A 177 -1.79 -17.19 -12.82
CA GLY A 177 -2.09 -16.77 -14.20
C GLY A 177 -2.69 -15.37 -14.36
N VAL A 178 -2.66 -14.51 -13.32
CA VAL A 178 -3.40 -13.24 -13.31
C VAL A 178 -2.50 -12.01 -13.35
N LEU A 179 -2.86 -11.07 -14.22
CA LEU A 179 -2.39 -9.68 -14.24
C LEU A 179 -3.34 -8.81 -13.41
N LEU A 180 -2.78 -8.02 -12.50
CA LEU A 180 -3.51 -7.06 -11.66
C LEU A 180 -3.37 -5.65 -12.28
N ARG A 181 -4.47 -5.14 -12.83
CA ARG A 181 -4.51 -3.83 -13.50
C ARG A 181 -5.38 -2.84 -12.72
N GLY A 182 -5.02 -1.56 -12.78
CA GLY A 182 -5.87 -0.49 -12.27
C GLY A 182 -6.95 -0.08 -13.24
N GLU A 183 -7.73 0.92 -12.82
CA GLU A 183 -8.83 1.47 -13.59
C GLU A 183 -8.37 2.49 -14.66
N ASP A 184 -7.16 3.04 -14.50
CA ASP A 184 -6.65 4.09 -15.39
C ASP A 184 -6.21 3.51 -16.75
N ARG A 185 -6.61 4.17 -17.84
CA ARG A 185 -6.19 3.80 -19.21
C ARG A 185 -4.68 3.94 -19.42
N ALA A 186 -4.01 4.84 -18.70
CA ALA A 186 -2.54 4.96 -18.74
C ALA A 186 -1.85 3.70 -18.16
N SER A 187 -2.50 3.04 -17.20
CA SER A 187 -2.04 1.78 -16.62
C SER A 187 -2.24 0.56 -17.53
N ASN A 188 -2.94 0.69 -18.67
CA ASN A 188 -3.24 -0.46 -19.52
C ASN A 188 -1.99 -1.18 -20.07
N LYS A 189 -0.85 -0.48 -20.09
CA LYS A 189 0.45 -1.03 -20.50
C LYS A 189 1.30 -1.51 -19.32
N GLN A 190 0.78 -1.49 -18.10
CA GLN A 190 1.46 -1.99 -16.92
C GLN A 190 0.55 -2.93 -16.14
N ALA A 191 1.14 -3.88 -15.43
CA ALA A 191 0.38 -4.79 -14.59
C ALA A 191 1.20 -5.23 -13.40
N LEU A 192 0.59 -5.21 -12.22
CA LEU A 192 1.15 -5.80 -11.03
C LEU A 192 0.89 -7.31 -11.06
N VAL A 193 1.86 -8.12 -10.65
CA VAL A 193 1.78 -9.58 -10.71
C VAL A 193 2.42 -10.20 -9.49
N TRP A 194 1.99 -11.42 -9.16
CA TRP A 194 2.67 -12.26 -8.19
C TRP A 194 3.58 -13.23 -8.91
N PHE A 195 4.87 -13.20 -8.63
CA PHE A 195 5.85 -14.17 -9.12
C PHE A 195 6.76 -14.56 -7.97
N GLN A 196 6.94 -15.86 -7.76
CA GLN A 196 7.79 -16.39 -6.69
C GLN A 196 7.46 -15.86 -5.29
N GLY A 197 6.17 -15.62 -5.04
CA GLY A 197 5.70 -15.04 -3.79
C GLY A 197 6.05 -13.56 -3.58
N HIS A 198 6.53 -12.89 -4.61
CA HIS A 198 6.82 -11.47 -4.62
C HIS A 198 5.91 -10.72 -5.60
N LEU A 199 5.61 -9.47 -5.27
CA LEU A 199 5.00 -8.54 -6.21
C LEU A 199 6.06 -7.99 -7.18
N HIS A 200 5.72 -8.06 -8.47
CA HIS A 200 6.49 -7.46 -9.56
C HIS A 200 5.58 -6.60 -10.42
N LEU A 201 6.15 -5.53 -10.99
CA LEU A 201 5.48 -4.68 -11.96
C LEU A 201 6.01 -5.02 -13.36
N LEU A 202 5.10 -5.34 -14.27
CA LEU A 202 5.41 -5.59 -15.68
C LEU A 202 4.97 -4.40 -16.53
N LYS A 203 5.69 -4.17 -17.63
CA LYS A 203 5.33 -3.26 -18.70
C LYS A 203 5.15 -4.03 -20.00
N GLN A 204 4.09 -3.73 -20.71
CA GLN A 204 3.86 -4.20 -22.06
C GLN A 204 4.84 -3.50 -23.02
N THR A 205 5.65 -4.26 -23.73
CA THR A 205 6.67 -3.75 -24.67
C THR A 205 6.17 -3.81 -26.10
N LEU A 206 5.68 -4.98 -26.53
CA LEU A 206 5.23 -5.25 -27.89
C LEU A 206 3.82 -5.84 -27.90
N THR A 207 3.14 -5.69 -29.02
CA THR A 207 1.91 -6.43 -29.33
C THR A 207 2.14 -7.10 -30.67
N ASN A 208 2.07 -8.43 -30.71
CA ASN A 208 2.19 -9.16 -31.96
C ASN A 208 0.89 -9.11 -32.77
N THR A 209 0.97 -9.55 -34.02
CA THR A 209 -0.14 -9.54 -35.00
C THR A 209 -1.34 -10.38 -34.55
N ASN A 210 -1.13 -11.35 -33.66
CA ASN A 210 -2.17 -12.20 -33.07
C ASN A 210 -2.81 -11.60 -31.80
N GLY A 211 -2.45 -10.36 -31.44
CA GLY A 211 -2.97 -9.66 -30.28
C GLY A 211 -2.34 -10.09 -28.94
N TYR A 212 -1.30 -10.94 -28.95
CA TYR A 212 -0.55 -11.25 -27.74
C TYR A 212 0.44 -10.14 -27.42
N HIS A 213 0.65 -9.92 -26.13
CA HIS A 213 1.52 -8.86 -25.64
C HIS A 213 2.82 -9.46 -25.10
N SER A 214 3.94 -8.84 -25.45
CA SER A 214 5.19 -9.08 -24.75
C SER A 214 5.28 -8.18 -23.52
N TRP A 215 5.82 -8.74 -22.45
CA TRP A 215 5.96 -8.09 -21.15
C TRP A 215 7.42 -8.08 -20.71
N SER A 216 7.82 -7.02 -20.02
CA SER A 216 9.13 -6.93 -19.38
C SER A 216 8.97 -6.40 -17.97
N PRO A 217 9.73 -6.91 -16.99
CA PRO A 217 9.67 -6.43 -15.63
C PRO A 217 10.26 -5.02 -15.53
N ILE A 218 9.54 -4.12 -14.87
CA ILE A 218 10.05 -2.82 -14.42
C ILE A 218 10.78 -2.99 -13.09
N THR A 219 10.24 -3.84 -12.23
CA THR A 219 10.82 -4.18 -10.93
C THR A 219 11.98 -5.15 -11.06
N SER A 220 12.96 -5.07 -10.16
CA SER A 220 14.07 -6.01 -10.11
C SER A 220 13.62 -7.37 -9.55
N ILE A 221 13.98 -8.44 -10.25
CA ILE A 221 13.81 -9.83 -9.79
C ILE A 221 15.09 -10.25 -9.06
N GLY A 222 14.96 -10.91 -7.91
CA GLY A 222 16.05 -11.30 -7.00
C GLY A 222 16.64 -10.14 -6.18
N ASN A 223 16.09 -8.94 -6.30
CA ASN A 223 16.49 -7.76 -5.51
C ASN A 223 15.26 -6.94 -5.08
N GLU A 224 14.25 -7.64 -4.54
CA GLU A 224 12.91 -7.09 -4.30
C GLU A 224 12.89 -5.99 -3.25
N ILE A 225 13.91 -5.93 -2.39
CA ILE A 225 14.04 -4.91 -1.35
C ILE A 225 14.02 -3.47 -1.92
N HIS A 226 14.37 -3.30 -3.20
CA HIS A 226 14.37 -2.01 -3.90
C HIS A 226 13.08 -1.72 -4.68
N ASN A 227 12.15 -2.68 -4.79
CA ASN A 227 10.93 -2.53 -5.58
C ASN A 227 9.86 -1.67 -4.89
N GLY A 228 10.05 -1.32 -3.61
CA GLY A 228 9.04 -0.70 -2.78
C GLY A 228 8.50 0.63 -3.32
N ASP A 229 9.39 1.46 -3.89
CA ASP A 229 9.01 2.76 -4.43
C ASP A 229 8.09 2.62 -5.65
N VAL A 230 8.56 1.89 -6.67
CA VAL A 230 7.86 1.68 -7.94
C VAL A 230 6.49 1.01 -7.73
N ILE A 231 6.42 -0.01 -6.87
CA ILE A 231 5.16 -0.72 -6.58
C ILE A 231 4.18 0.19 -5.83
N THR A 232 4.67 0.97 -4.87
CA THR A 232 3.81 1.88 -4.10
C THR A 232 3.22 2.97 -5.00
N ASN A 233 4.03 3.53 -5.90
CA ASN A 233 3.60 4.57 -6.84
C ASN A 233 2.53 4.01 -7.79
N PHE A 234 2.79 2.83 -8.37
CA PHE A 234 1.79 2.15 -9.19
C PHE A 234 0.46 1.95 -8.44
N ILE A 235 0.50 1.51 -7.18
CA ILE A 235 -0.71 1.33 -6.36
C ILE A 235 -1.49 2.64 -6.21
N TYR A 236 -0.83 3.76 -5.91
CA TYR A 236 -1.52 5.04 -5.74
C TYR A 236 -2.13 5.59 -7.03
N GLU A 237 -1.46 5.39 -8.16
CA GLU A 237 -1.96 5.79 -9.49
C GLU A 237 -3.19 4.97 -9.90
N ASN A 238 -3.26 3.72 -9.46
CA ASN A 238 -4.25 2.76 -9.95
C ASN A 238 -5.41 2.48 -8.98
N LEU A 239 -5.29 2.88 -7.72
CA LEU A 239 -6.32 2.77 -6.69
C LEU A 239 -6.58 4.17 -6.10
N PRO A 240 -7.36 5.03 -6.79
CA PRO A 240 -7.47 6.45 -6.46
C PRO A 240 -8.08 6.70 -5.08
N SER A 241 -8.91 5.80 -4.57
CA SER A 241 -9.46 5.86 -3.21
C SER A 241 -8.37 5.73 -2.14
N LEU A 242 -7.32 4.92 -2.35
CA LEU A 242 -6.16 4.86 -1.46
C LEU A 242 -5.35 6.15 -1.55
N GLY A 243 -5.11 6.66 -2.76
CA GLY A 243 -4.45 7.96 -2.96
C GLY A 243 -5.21 9.10 -2.26
N GLU A 244 -6.54 9.07 -2.31
CA GLU A 244 -7.38 10.06 -1.65
C GLU A 244 -7.35 9.90 -0.12
N PHE A 245 -7.38 8.67 0.40
CA PHE A 245 -7.22 8.38 1.83
C PHE A 245 -5.89 8.94 2.36
N THR A 246 -4.77 8.71 1.67
CA THR A 246 -3.45 9.20 2.11
C THR A 246 -3.34 10.72 2.03
N LYS A 247 -3.92 11.35 1.00
CA LYS A 247 -4.04 12.83 0.91
C LYS A 247 -4.82 13.40 2.09
N ILE A 248 -5.96 12.81 2.45
CA ILE A 248 -6.75 13.22 3.63
C ILE A 248 -5.91 13.12 4.91
N MET A 249 -5.14 12.05 5.10
CA MET A 249 -4.26 11.93 6.26
C MET A 249 -3.14 12.98 6.28
N GLY A 250 -2.67 13.40 5.10
CA GLY A 250 -1.71 14.49 4.94
C GLY A 250 -2.33 15.84 5.34
N ASP A 251 -3.51 16.13 4.82
CA ASP A 251 -4.29 17.33 5.11
C ASP A 251 -4.68 17.42 6.58
N PHE A 252 -5.03 16.28 7.19
CA PHE A 252 -5.32 16.22 8.61
C PHE A 252 -4.09 16.60 9.44
N LYS A 253 -2.91 16.08 9.11
CA LYS A 253 -1.66 16.52 9.75
C LYS A 253 -1.42 18.01 9.56
N ASN A 254 -1.71 18.54 8.37
CA ASN A 254 -1.52 19.97 8.08
C ASN A 254 -2.45 20.85 8.92
N LEU A 255 -3.73 20.45 9.03
CA LEU A 255 -4.72 21.11 9.87
C LEU A 255 -4.25 21.13 11.34
N MET A 256 -3.81 19.99 11.87
CA MET A 256 -3.30 19.88 13.25
C MET A 256 -2.14 20.83 13.55
N LYS A 257 -1.27 21.11 12.58
CA LYS A 257 -0.20 22.12 12.72
C LYS A 257 -0.71 23.56 12.76
N HIS A 258 -1.73 23.88 11.97
CA HIS A 258 -2.28 25.24 11.94
C HIS A 258 -3.06 25.58 13.21
N LEU A 259 -3.64 24.56 13.84
CA LEU A 259 -4.30 24.67 15.13
C LEU A 259 -3.29 24.96 16.27
N GLU A 260 -2.07 24.39 16.21
CA GLU A 260 -0.99 24.72 17.16
C GLU A 260 -0.59 26.20 17.13
N PHE A 261 -0.49 26.79 15.93
CA PHE A 261 0.04 28.14 15.72
C PHE A 261 -0.82 29.25 16.35
N GLN A 262 -2.15 29.05 16.46
CA GLN A 262 -3.04 30.08 17.01
C GLN A 262 -2.97 30.19 18.54
N ARG A 263 -2.56 29.14 19.26
CA ARG A 263 -2.42 29.21 20.71
C ARG A 263 -1.16 29.99 21.12
N SER A 264 -0.07 29.83 20.39
CA SER A 264 1.18 30.57 20.63
C SER A 264 1.01 32.09 20.51
N ALA A 265 0.15 32.56 19.60
CA ALA A 265 -0.14 33.98 19.43
C ALA A 265 -1.00 34.58 20.56
N HIS A 266 -1.76 33.77 21.30
CA HIS A 266 -2.55 34.21 22.46
C HIS A 266 -1.85 33.95 23.81
N SER A 267 -0.95 32.97 23.91
CA SER A 267 -0.14 32.78 25.12
C SER A 267 0.79 33.96 25.43
N SER A 268 1.12 34.80 24.44
CA SER A 268 1.83 36.06 24.68
C SER A 268 0.91 37.20 25.15
N ILE A 269 -0.41 37.05 25.03
CA ILE A 269 -1.42 37.99 25.53
C ILE A 269 -1.83 37.59 26.96
N ASP A 270 -1.94 36.29 27.25
CA ASP A 270 -2.36 35.79 28.57
C ASP A 270 -1.24 35.72 29.63
N ALA A 271 0.03 35.81 29.25
CA ALA A 271 1.12 35.97 30.22
C ALA A 271 1.07 37.30 31.01
N LYS A 272 0.10 38.19 30.72
CA LYS A 272 -0.19 39.43 31.46
C LYS A 272 -1.42 39.37 32.37
N ARG A 273 -2.16 38.25 32.46
CA ARG A 273 -3.29 38.14 33.39
C ARG A 273 -3.19 36.90 34.27
N SER A 274 -2.83 37.22 35.52
CA SER A 274 -2.89 36.45 36.76
C SER A 274 -3.76 35.18 36.79
N MET A 275 -3.17 34.14 37.41
CA MET A 275 -3.81 33.15 38.28
C MET A 275 -5.12 33.67 38.91
N ASP A 276 -6.27 33.08 38.57
CA ASP A 276 -7.07 32.25 39.49
C ASP A 276 -8.44 31.83 38.90
N SER A 277 -8.78 30.54 39.08
CA SER A 277 -10.15 30.00 39.25
C SER A 277 -11.24 30.05 38.16
N SER A 278 -11.02 30.45 36.90
CA SER A 278 -12.12 30.59 35.92
C SER A 278 -12.06 29.65 34.69
N ILE A 279 -12.07 28.33 34.87
CA ILE A 279 -12.17 27.39 33.72
C ILE A 279 -13.61 27.30 33.16
N TYR A 280 -14.63 27.65 33.95
CA TYR A 280 -16.04 27.54 33.54
C TYR A 280 -16.69 28.84 33.04
N ALA A 281 -16.10 30.02 33.28
CA ALA A 281 -16.62 31.29 32.76
C ALA A 281 -16.17 31.60 31.32
N ASN A 282 -15.10 30.98 30.83
CA ASN A 282 -14.47 31.29 29.54
C ASN A 282 -15.01 30.48 28.35
N VAL A 283 -15.95 29.55 28.54
CA VAL A 283 -16.49 28.77 27.41
C VAL A 283 -17.42 29.62 26.53
N GLY A 284 -18.18 30.56 27.13
CA GLY A 284 -19.02 31.51 26.39
C GLY A 284 -18.20 32.48 25.55
N ASP A 285 -17.24 33.16 26.18
CA ASP A 285 -16.34 34.12 25.50
C ASP A 285 -15.46 33.42 24.44
N TYR A 286 -14.98 32.20 24.71
CA TYR A 286 -14.23 31.41 23.73
C TYR A 286 -15.10 30.95 22.56
N LEU A 287 -16.39 30.66 22.79
CA LEU A 287 -17.31 30.34 21.71
C LEU A 287 -17.57 31.56 20.84
N GLU A 288 -17.80 32.75 21.41
CA GLU A 288 -17.92 34.00 20.63
C GLU A 288 -16.68 34.28 19.76
N ASP A 289 -15.49 33.95 20.28
CA ASP A 289 -14.19 34.08 19.63
C ASP A 289 -13.86 32.98 18.59
N VAL A 290 -14.44 31.78 18.73
CA VAL A 290 -14.19 30.64 17.84
C VAL A 290 -15.22 30.56 16.72
N CYS A 291 -16.46 30.87 17.06
CA CYS A 291 -17.60 30.94 16.18
C CYS A 291 -18.62 31.91 16.81
N PRO A 292 -18.73 33.17 16.36
CA PRO A 292 -19.68 34.11 16.97
C PRO A 292 -21.09 33.51 16.99
N LEU A 293 -21.48 33.02 18.17
CA LEU A 293 -22.79 32.46 18.46
C LEU A 293 -23.68 33.65 18.78
N GLU A 294 -24.05 34.43 17.77
CA GLU A 294 -25.19 35.33 17.96
C GLU A 294 -26.39 34.46 18.33
N VAL A 295 -27.03 34.81 19.44
CA VAL A 295 -28.17 34.14 20.05
C VAL A 295 -29.22 33.82 18.98
N GLY A 296 -29.20 32.57 18.50
CA GLY A 296 -29.96 32.15 17.32
C GLY A 296 -29.17 31.23 16.37
N LEU A 297 -28.74 30.06 16.85
CA LEU A 297 -28.49 28.80 16.11
C LEU A 297 -27.94 28.83 14.66
N ASN A 298 -27.13 29.80 14.25
CA ASN A 298 -26.43 29.72 12.96
C ASN A 298 -25.09 28.96 13.10
N GLU A 299 -25.18 27.65 13.40
CA GLU A 299 -24.05 26.67 13.34
C GLU A 299 -23.32 26.69 11.97
N GLU A 300 -23.91 27.29 10.94
CA GLU A 300 -23.38 27.39 9.57
C GLU A 300 -22.10 28.22 9.45
N ARG A 301 -21.74 29.02 10.46
CA ARG A 301 -20.54 29.87 10.42
C ARG A 301 -19.27 29.17 10.94
N CYS A 302 -19.38 28.00 11.56
CA CYS A 302 -18.22 27.25 12.06
C CYS A 302 -17.57 26.36 11.00
N ALA A 303 -16.24 26.21 11.07
CA ALA A 303 -15.59 25.07 10.45
C ALA A 303 -15.79 23.82 11.32
N ARG A 304 -16.09 22.69 10.67
CA ARG A 304 -16.52 21.45 11.36
C ARG A 304 -15.66 20.28 10.90
N ILE A 305 -15.31 19.40 11.85
CA ILE A 305 -14.60 18.15 11.58
C ILE A 305 -15.25 17.00 12.36
N ALA A 306 -15.42 15.86 11.69
CA ALA A 306 -15.99 14.65 12.30
C ALA A 306 -15.01 13.49 12.27
N ASN A 307 -15.35 12.49 13.09
CA ASN A 307 -14.59 11.25 13.28
C ASN A 307 -13.17 11.51 13.81
N LEU A 308 -13.02 12.51 14.67
CA LEU A 308 -11.75 12.73 15.35
C LEU A 308 -11.44 11.52 16.23
N PRO A 309 -10.25 10.88 16.08
CA PRO A 309 -9.87 9.74 16.88
C PRO A 309 -9.78 10.06 18.37
N ASP A 310 -10.12 9.09 19.21
CA ASP A 310 -10.09 9.27 20.66
C ASP A 310 -8.69 9.66 21.17
N TYR A 311 -7.64 9.06 20.61
CA TYR A 311 -6.26 9.38 20.99
C TYR A 311 -5.80 10.81 20.67
N LEU A 312 -6.60 11.57 19.89
CA LEU A 312 -6.35 12.96 19.55
C LEU A 312 -7.31 13.92 20.22
N LYS A 313 -8.31 13.46 20.99
CA LYS A 313 -9.31 14.36 21.58
C LYS A 313 -8.67 15.39 22.50
N ASP A 314 -7.83 14.94 23.44
CA ASP A 314 -7.17 15.84 24.39
C ASP A 314 -6.16 16.76 23.70
N GLU A 315 -5.38 16.20 22.76
CA GLU A 315 -4.41 16.96 21.98
C GLU A 315 -5.10 18.02 21.12
N ALA A 316 -6.21 17.69 20.46
CA ALA A 316 -6.97 18.62 19.63
C ALA A 316 -7.71 19.67 20.45
N ALA A 317 -8.28 19.28 21.60
CA ALA A 317 -8.88 20.22 22.55
C ALA A 317 -7.84 21.24 23.03
N SER A 318 -6.63 20.77 23.36
CA SER A 318 -5.52 21.67 23.71
C SER A 318 -5.09 22.61 22.58
N LYS A 319 -5.48 22.33 21.33
CA LYS A 319 -5.18 23.13 20.14
C LYS A 319 -6.40 23.94 19.65
N GLY A 320 -7.44 24.03 20.47
CA GLY A 320 -8.61 24.86 20.20
C GLY A 320 -9.72 24.21 19.37
N LEU A 321 -9.77 22.86 19.32
CA LEU A 321 -10.97 22.16 18.84
C LEU A 321 -11.95 21.99 19.98
N LEU A 322 -13.17 22.46 19.79
CA LEU A 322 -14.27 22.19 20.72
C LEU A 322 -15.04 20.98 20.21
N CYS A 323 -14.85 19.84 20.85
CA CYS A 323 -15.49 18.59 20.48
C CYS A 323 -16.74 18.34 21.33
N GLN A 324 -17.87 18.10 20.67
CA GLN A 324 -19.12 17.69 21.31
C GLN A 324 -19.54 16.31 20.81
N ALA A 325 -20.00 15.46 21.74
CA ALA A 325 -20.63 14.20 21.38
C ALA A 325 -22.06 14.48 20.90
N LYS A 326 -22.34 14.39 19.59
CA LYS A 326 -23.71 14.44 19.10
C LYS A 326 -24.40 13.09 19.36
N SER A 327 -25.19 13.03 20.43
CA SER A 327 -26.15 11.96 20.67
C SER A 327 -27.37 12.16 19.76
N ARG A 328 -27.33 11.66 18.53
CA ARG A 328 -28.60 11.35 17.84
C ARG A 328 -29.12 10.04 18.42
N TYR A 329 -30.43 9.96 18.65
CA TYR A 329 -31.21 8.86 19.25
C TYR A 329 -31.13 7.49 18.53
N PHE A 330 -29.96 7.08 18.04
CA PHE A 330 -29.76 5.77 17.43
C PHE A 330 -28.62 5.02 18.11
N THR A 331 -28.93 3.76 18.42
CA THR A 331 -28.11 2.62 18.89
C THR A 331 -26.64 2.90 19.27
N ARG A 332 -26.27 2.37 20.45
CA ARG A 332 -24.97 2.46 21.17
C ARG A 332 -23.66 2.27 20.36
N SER A 333 -23.68 1.97 19.07
CA SER A 333 -22.52 1.50 18.31
C SER A 333 -21.75 2.54 17.48
N SER A 334 -22.11 3.84 17.47
CA SER A 334 -21.20 4.87 16.93
C SER A 334 -21.55 6.29 17.40
N ARG A 335 -21.06 6.70 18.58
CA ARG A 335 -21.06 8.12 18.95
C ARG A 335 -20.09 8.85 18.03
N ARG A 336 -20.59 9.50 16.98
CA ARG A 336 -19.77 10.37 16.14
C ARG A 336 -19.42 11.61 16.94
N THR A 337 -18.13 11.78 17.24
CA THR A 337 -17.63 13.02 17.83
C THR A 337 -17.50 14.04 16.71
N GLU A 338 -18.13 15.20 16.92
CA GLU A 338 -18.05 16.33 16.02
C GLU A 338 -17.30 17.45 16.74
N CYS A 339 -16.34 18.08 16.07
CA CYS A 339 -15.59 19.19 16.62
C CYS A 339 -15.74 20.43 15.75
N ILE A 340 -15.80 21.58 16.38
CA ILE A 340 -15.83 22.90 15.74
C ILE A 340 -14.52 23.64 15.99
N PHE A 341 -14.15 24.50 15.04
CA PHE A 341 -12.96 25.35 15.12
C PHE A 341 -13.11 26.62 14.26
N ARG A 342 -12.21 27.58 14.47
CA ARG A 342 -12.19 28.88 13.78
C ARG A 342 -12.12 28.71 12.25
N PRO A 343 -13.04 29.31 11.46
CA PRO A 343 -12.98 29.29 10.00
C PRO A 343 -11.67 29.82 9.42
N ALA A 344 -11.02 30.78 10.09
CA ALA A 344 -9.73 31.32 9.67
C ALA A 344 -8.62 30.25 9.59
N VAL A 345 -8.69 29.18 10.38
CA VAL A 345 -7.76 28.04 10.31
C VAL A 345 -7.98 27.26 9.01
N LEU A 346 -9.24 27.06 8.63
CA LEU A 346 -9.64 26.39 7.40
C LEU A 346 -9.14 27.14 6.16
N GLU A 347 -9.17 28.47 6.19
CA GLU A 347 -8.71 29.31 5.08
C GLU A 347 -7.19 29.27 4.88
N ARG A 348 -6.43 29.21 5.99
CA ARG A 348 -4.97 29.11 5.97
C ARG A 348 -4.46 27.72 5.60
N ALA A 349 -5.21 26.68 5.98
CA ALA A 349 -4.84 25.31 5.68
C ALA A 349 -4.92 25.03 4.17
N LYS A 350 -3.81 24.61 3.59
CA LYS A 350 -3.74 24.13 2.20
C LYS A 350 -4.07 22.63 2.17
N PHE A 351 -5.16 22.27 1.51
CA PHE A 351 -5.60 20.89 1.34
C PHE A 351 -5.23 20.36 -0.04
N VAL A 352 -4.79 19.11 -0.09
CA VAL A 352 -4.41 18.37 -1.30
C VAL A 352 -5.49 17.34 -1.68
N SER A 353 -6.25 16.83 -0.71
CA SER A 353 -7.37 15.92 -0.94
C SER A 353 -8.49 16.63 -1.70
N GLY A 354 -8.97 15.99 -2.78
CA GLY A 354 -10.12 16.51 -3.52
C GLY A 354 -11.39 16.57 -2.67
N ARG A 355 -11.58 15.58 -1.78
CA ARG A 355 -12.70 15.53 -0.83
C ARG A 355 -12.65 16.68 0.18
N TRP A 356 -11.49 16.97 0.78
CA TRP A 356 -11.36 18.06 1.75
C TRP A 356 -11.40 19.44 1.08
N GLN A 357 -10.84 19.58 -0.13
CA GLN A 357 -11.01 20.80 -0.95
C GLN A 357 -12.48 21.05 -1.29
N ALA A 358 -13.21 20.02 -1.75
CA ALA A 358 -14.63 20.12 -2.04
C ALA A 358 -15.45 20.43 -0.78
N ALA A 359 -15.13 19.78 0.35
CA ALA A 359 -15.78 20.06 1.63
C ALA A 359 -15.57 21.51 2.06
N ARG A 360 -14.33 22.03 2.00
CA ARG A 360 -14.04 23.45 2.28
C ARG A 360 -14.84 24.38 1.37
N ARG A 361 -14.79 24.18 0.03
CA ARG A 361 -15.50 25.03 -0.95
C ARG A 361 -17.00 25.07 -0.70
N LEU A 362 -17.57 23.92 -0.34
CA LEU A 362 -19.01 23.77 -0.09
C LEU A 362 -19.40 24.06 1.37
N LYS A 363 -18.46 24.54 2.20
CA LYS A 363 -18.63 24.73 3.65
C LYS A 363 -19.21 23.49 4.37
N LYS A 364 -18.87 22.30 3.86
CA LYS A 364 -19.23 21.01 4.44
C LYS A 364 -18.22 20.60 5.49
N MET A 365 -18.68 19.73 6.38
CA MET A 365 -17.86 19.11 7.42
C MET A 365 -16.70 18.31 6.84
N LEU A 366 -15.50 18.52 7.37
CA LEU A 366 -14.34 17.68 7.11
C LEU A 366 -14.53 16.33 7.82
N VAL A 367 -14.14 15.23 7.17
CA VAL A 367 -14.28 13.89 7.75
C VAL A 367 -12.90 13.24 7.80
N VAL A 368 -12.46 12.91 9.02
CA VAL A 368 -11.24 12.12 9.23
C VAL A 368 -11.57 10.64 8.97
N PRO A 369 -10.71 9.90 8.27
CA PRO A 369 -10.89 8.46 8.08
C PRO A 369 -10.84 7.73 9.43
N PRO A 370 -11.67 6.70 9.66
CA PRO A 370 -11.66 5.95 10.91
C PRO A 370 -10.32 5.25 11.14
N GLN A 371 -10.00 4.90 12.39
CA GLN A 371 -8.78 4.15 12.70
C GLN A 371 -8.82 2.71 12.15
N SER A 372 -10.01 2.13 12.10
CA SER A 372 -10.28 0.85 11.45
C SER A 372 -11.59 0.93 10.65
N SER A 373 -11.55 0.53 9.38
CA SER A 373 -12.76 0.33 8.56
C SER A 373 -12.85 -1.13 8.12
N TRP A 374 -13.27 -2.00 9.04
CA TRP A 374 -13.47 -3.43 8.76
C TRP A 374 -14.84 -3.74 8.11
N ARG A 375 -15.72 -2.74 8.02
CA ARG A 375 -17.04 -2.89 7.39
C ARG A 375 -17.01 -2.65 5.88
N GLU A 376 -16.11 -1.79 5.42
CA GLU A 376 -15.95 -1.46 4.01
C GLU A 376 -14.93 -2.40 3.37
N ASN A 377 -15.18 -2.75 2.10
CA ASN A 377 -14.30 -3.63 1.33
C ASN A 377 -12.93 -3.00 1.14
N ALA A 378 -11.88 -3.78 1.39
CA ALA A 378 -10.54 -3.43 0.96
C ALA A 378 -10.50 -3.25 -0.56
N GLU A 379 -9.66 -2.33 -0.99
CA GLU A 379 -9.45 -2.07 -2.42
C GLU A 379 -8.80 -3.28 -3.07
N ARG A 380 -9.07 -3.47 -4.37
CA ARG A 380 -8.48 -4.55 -5.15
C ARG A 380 -8.29 -4.12 -6.59
N PHE A 381 -7.28 -4.68 -7.23
CA PHE A 381 -7.07 -4.51 -8.66
C PHE A 381 -8.07 -5.32 -9.48
N GLY A 382 -8.33 -4.85 -10.71
CA GLY A 382 -8.97 -5.65 -11.74
C GLY A 382 -8.07 -6.84 -12.11
N LYS A 383 -8.68 -8.01 -12.32
CA LYS A 383 -7.97 -9.23 -12.72
C LYS A 383 -8.16 -9.49 -14.20
N VAL A 384 -7.07 -9.67 -14.93
CA VAL A 384 -7.09 -10.09 -16.34
C VAL A 384 -6.19 -11.32 -16.47
N HIS A 385 -6.59 -12.28 -17.29
CA HIS A 385 -5.73 -13.43 -17.57
C HIS A 385 -4.49 -12.97 -18.32
N GLY A 386 -3.31 -13.38 -17.84
CA GLY A 386 -2.07 -13.16 -18.57
C GLY A 386 -2.02 -14.03 -19.81
N ARG A 387 -1.83 -13.40 -20.96
CA ARG A 387 -1.51 -14.09 -22.22
C ARG A 387 -0.35 -13.36 -22.89
N GLY A 388 0.56 -14.13 -23.48
CA GLY A 388 1.71 -13.62 -24.22
C GLY A 388 3.03 -14.10 -23.65
N THR A 389 4.10 -13.38 -23.96
CA THR A 389 5.49 -13.76 -23.69
C THR A 389 6.17 -12.73 -22.81
N MET A 390 7.28 -13.12 -22.21
CA MET A 390 8.17 -12.26 -21.46
C MET A 390 9.44 -11.99 -22.27
N CYS A 391 10.02 -10.81 -22.08
CA CYS A 391 11.36 -10.42 -22.50
C CYS A 391 11.58 -10.22 -24.00
N GLU A 392 10.52 -10.11 -24.82
CA GLU A 392 10.69 -9.78 -26.23
C GLU A 392 11.03 -8.29 -26.38
N THR A 393 12.19 -8.01 -26.98
CA THR A 393 12.67 -6.66 -27.29
C THR A 393 12.29 -6.25 -28.71
N PRO A 394 12.01 -4.96 -28.98
CA PRO A 394 11.87 -4.47 -30.34
C PRO A 394 13.17 -4.68 -31.12
N ALA A 395 13.07 -5.22 -32.34
CA ALA A 395 14.20 -5.39 -33.26
C ALA A 395 14.80 -4.05 -33.71
#